data_AF-A0AAV5P813-F1
#
_entry.id   AF-A0AAV5P813-F1
#
_cell.length_a   1.000
_cell.length_b   1.000
_cell.length_c   1.000
_cell.angle_alpha   90.00
_cell.angle_beta   90.00
_cell.angle_gamma   90.00
#
_symmetry.space_group_name_H-M   'P 1'
#
loop_
_entity.id
_entity.type
_entity.pdbx_description
1 polymer ?
#
loop_
_entity_poly.entity_id
_entity_poly.type
_entity_poly.pdbx_seq_one_letter_code
_entity_poly.pdbx_strand_id
1 'polypeptide(L)'
;MPRDCGRDSGTRSACSGTRRTTTSSRTVRALPVVTLTRRPAERGSARSRRTPSHRRIMSRCKAPRLFAAAALAAFSPLLVACGTSQSAGSSAAEGAGAEVPLFDGPYAAEFAAFYADAESEFARQAIADEEIADAEYAEMEEKFRTCLDGEGVTFSGFEPDGSYEASHLPDGGDPYEVVKVCERESGADTVGALHDIMASNPANLDVPTIMAECLVGKGVVPAAYSADDYVTDTEGRFSDLAALTTELRDALMTCSDDPLGLAGG
;
A
#
# COMPACT_ATOMS: atom_id res chain seq x y z
N MET A 1 68.77 -15.76 36.20
CA MET A 1 68.80 -15.15 37.54
C MET A 1 67.40 -15.27 38.14
N PRO A 2 67.22 -16.08 39.21
CA PRO A 2 65.93 -16.35 39.83
C PRO A 2 65.73 -15.55 41.13
N ARG A 3 64.49 -15.33 41.54
CA ARG A 3 64.10 -15.08 42.94
C ARG A 3 62.79 -15.84 43.18
N ASP A 4 62.87 -17.05 43.70
CA ASP A 4 62.91 -17.44 45.12
C ASP A 4 61.50 -17.73 45.66
N CYS A 5 61.20 -19.02 45.80
CA CYS A 5 60.02 -19.55 46.46
C CYS A 5 60.34 -19.75 47.95
N GLY A 6 59.83 -18.88 48.80
CA GLY A 6 59.81 -19.04 50.25
C GLY A 6 58.62 -19.89 50.68
N ARG A 7 58.92 -21.08 51.20
CA ARG A 7 58.04 -22.01 51.89
C ARG A 7 57.75 -21.48 53.30
N ASP A 8 56.49 -21.45 53.72
CA ASP A 8 56.20 -21.61 55.14
C ASP A 8 54.90 -22.38 55.42
N SER A 9 54.90 -23.00 56.58
CA SER A 9 54.21 -24.24 56.91
C SER A 9 53.09 -23.95 57.93
N GLY A 10 51.97 -24.68 57.84
CA GLY A 10 51.23 -25.03 59.05
C GLY A 10 49.73 -24.69 59.12
N THR A 11 48.95 -25.78 59.10
CA THR A 11 47.80 -26.05 59.97
C THR A 11 46.39 -25.50 59.66
N ARG A 12 45.55 -26.49 59.33
CA ARG A 12 44.21 -26.83 59.87
C ARG A 12 42.94 -26.26 59.23
N SER A 13 42.08 -27.24 58.92
CA SER A 13 40.61 -27.28 59.01
C SER A 13 39.75 -26.50 58.01
N ALA A 14 39.16 -27.31 57.11
CA ALA A 14 37.79 -27.29 56.58
C ALA A 14 36.90 -26.08 56.88
N CYS A 15 36.40 -25.46 55.81
CA CYS A 15 34.98 -25.14 55.65
C CYS A 15 34.62 -25.02 54.16
N SER A 16 33.49 -25.64 53.82
CA SER A 16 32.84 -25.70 52.52
C SER A 16 32.62 -24.32 51.87
N GLY A 17 32.73 -24.27 50.55
CA GLY A 17 32.42 -23.06 49.79
C GLY A 17 32.55 -23.25 48.28
N THR A 18 31.72 -24.11 47.71
CA THR A 18 31.57 -24.32 46.27
C THR A 18 31.05 -23.04 45.62
N ARG A 19 31.94 -22.14 45.16
CA ARG A 19 31.53 -21.01 44.30
C ARG A 19 31.38 -21.51 42.87
N ARG A 20 30.15 -21.80 42.47
CA ARG A 20 29.77 -21.89 41.06
C ARG A 20 29.91 -20.50 40.45
N THR A 21 30.87 -20.33 39.56
CA THR A 21 30.88 -19.23 38.59
C THR A 21 29.78 -19.51 37.57
N THR A 22 28.61 -18.91 37.73
CA THR A 22 27.59 -18.89 36.69
C THR A 22 27.98 -17.85 35.65
N THR A 23 28.49 -18.33 34.52
CA THR A 23 28.60 -17.55 33.27
C THR A 23 27.19 -17.23 32.81
N SER A 24 26.75 -15.99 33.05
CA SER A 24 25.49 -15.46 32.53
C SER A 24 25.65 -15.17 31.05
N SER A 25 25.35 -16.17 30.20
CA SER A 25 25.07 -15.91 28.78
C SER A 25 23.76 -15.15 28.70
N ARG A 26 23.85 -13.82 28.49
CA ARG A 26 22.71 -13.05 27.99
C ARG A 26 22.45 -13.51 26.57
N THR A 27 21.50 -14.41 26.42
CA THR A 27 20.85 -14.68 25.14
C THR A 27 20.18 -13.38 24.71
N VAL A 28 20.71 -12.72 23.67
CA VAL A 28 19.99 -11.66 22.95
C VAL A 28 18.77 -12.34 22.34
N ARG A 29 17.61 -12.08 22.92
CA ARG A 29 16.33 -12.57 22.40
C ARG A 29 16.08 -11.77 21.13
N ALA A 30 16.17 -12.43 19.96
CA ALA A 30 15.71 -11.84 18.71
C ALA A 30 14.27 -11.37 18.93
N LEU A 31 14.02 -10.09 18.66
CA LEU A 31 12.67 -9.54 18.68
C LEU A 31 11.89 -10.20 17.54
N PRO A 32 10.60 -10.53 17.73
CA PRO A 32 9.77 -10.98 16.64
C PRO A 32 9.70 -9.86 15.60
N VAL A 33 10.08 -10.20 14.37
CA VAL A 33 9.91 -9.33 13.21
C VAL A 33 8.51 -9.59 12.67
N VAL A 34 7.79 -8.54 12.28
CA VAL A 34 6.47 -8.65 11.66
C VAL A 34 6.68 -8.49 10.17
N THR A 35 6.44 -9.56 9.42
CA THR A 35 6.32 -9.50 7.96
C THR A 35 4.94 -8.92 7.64
N LEU A 36 4.92 -7.70 7.11
CA LEU A 36 3.69 -7.04 6.68
C LEU A 36 3.55 -7.25 5.17
N THR A 37 2.64 -8.12 4.76
CA THR A 37 2.22 -8.20 3.36
C THR A 37 1.15 -7.14 3.11
N ARG A 38 1.37 -6.32 2.07
CA ARG A 38 0.40 -5.30 1.66
C ARG A 38 -0.90 -5.95 1.25
N ARG A 39 -2.00 -5.57 1.91
CA ARG A 39 -3.34 -5.96 1.46
C ARG A 39 -3.77 -5.10 0.29
N PRO A 40 -4.38 -5.66 -0.76
CA PRO A 40 -4.91 -4.88 -1.87
C PRO A 40 -6.00 -3.93 -1.38
N ALA A 41 -6.03 -2.72 -1.94
CA ALA A 41 -7.02 -1.70 -1.64
C ALA A 41 -8.45 -2.24 -1.79
N GLU A 42 -9.20 -2.32 -0.69
CA GLU A 42 -10.61 -2.67 -0.74
C GLU A 42 -11.36 -1.61 -1.53
N ARG A 43 -11.84 -2.01 -2.72
CA ARG A 43 -12.79 -1.24 -3.51
C ARG A 43 -14.01 -0.96 -2.65
N GLY A 44 -14.14 0.30 -2.22
CA GLY A 44 -15.26 0.79 -1.42
C GLY A 44 -16.60 0.36 -2.04
N SER A 45 -17.25 -0.60 -1.39
CA SER A 45 -18.60 -1.05 -1.74
C SER A 45 -19.57 0.13 -1.60
N ALA A 46 -19.90 0.76 -2.73
CA ALA A 46 -20.93 1.77 -2.82
C ALA A 46 -22.27 1.14 -2.44
N ARG A 47 -22.61 1.25 -1.16
CA ARG A 47 -23.90 0.86 -0.58
C ARG A 47 -25.01 1.62 -1.33
N SER A 48 -25.64 0.90 -2.27
CA SER A 48 -26.86 1.30 -2.98
C SER A 48 -27.93 1.72 -1.98
N ARG A 49 -28.09 3.04 -1.78
CA ARG A 49 -29.22 3.60 -1.03
C ARG A 49 -30.48 3.39 -1.86
N ARG A 50 -31.25 2.36 -1.51
CA ARG A 50 -32.63 2.17 -1.97
C ARG A 50 -33.44 3.41 -1.59
N THR A 51 -33.88 4.16 -2.59
CA THR A 51 -34.85 5.24 -2.45
C THR A 51 -36.24 4.66 -2.13
N PRO A 52 -37.01 5.26 -1.21
CA PRO A 52 -38.37 4.82 -0.93
C PRO A 52 -39.31 5.32 -2.04
N SER A 53 -39.99 4.38 -2.69
CA SER A 53 -41.07 4.60 -3.65
C SER A 53 -42.26 5.30 -2.99
N HIS A 54 -42.35 6.63 -3.14
CA HIS A 54 -43.60 7.36 -2.90
C HIS A 54 -44.62 7.02 -3.99
N ARG A 55 -45.60 6.17 -3.65
CA ARG A 55 -46.87 6.06 -4.37
C ARG A 55 -47.58 7.43 -4.32
N ARG A 56 -47.45 8.22 -5.39
CA ARG A 56 -48.28 9.41 -5.61
C ARG A 56 -49.55 9.01 -6.35
N ILE A 57 -50.66 9.32 -5.71
CA ILE A 57 -52.03 9.22 -6.17
C ILE A 57 -52.19 10.07 -7.45
N MET A 58 -52.58 9.43 -8.55
CA MET A 58 -52.89 10.09 -9.82
C MET A 58 -54.22 10.84 -9.71
N SER A 59 -54.18 12.13 -9.39
CA SER A 59 -55.28 13.05 -9.66
C SER A 59 -55.19 13.56 -11.09
N ARG A 60 -56.17 13.16 -11.90
CA ARG A 60 -56.41 13.65 -13.25
C ARG A 60 -56.84 15.12 -13.20
N CYS A 61 -56.03 16.02 -13.75
CA CYS A 61 -56.50 17.36 -14.13
C CYS A 61 -56.18 17.64 -15.59
N LYS A 62 -57.23 18.06 -16.30
CA LYS A 62 -57.33 18.30 -17.74
C LYS A 62 -56.47 19.49 -18.17
N ALA A 63 -55.82 19.35 -19.33
CA ALA A 63 -55.26 20.45 -20.10
C ALA A 63 -56.35 21.27 -20.79
N PRO A 64 -56.05 22.53 -21.14
CA PRO A 64 -56.47 23.09 -22.42
C PRO A 64 -55.28 23.49 -23.29
N ARG A 65 -55.50 23.38 -24.61
CA ARG A 65 -54.59 23.76 -25.70
C ARG A 65 -54.96 25.16 -26.25
N LEU A 66 -54.06 25.66 -27.11
CA LEU A 66 -54.16 26.79 -28.07
C LEU A 66 -53.60 28.11 -27.49
N PHE A 67 -52.78 28.94 -28.15
CA PHE A 67 -52.49 29.28 -29.56
C PHE A 67 -51.00 29.75 -29.66
N ALA A 68 -50.15 29.35 -30.62
CA ALA A 68 -49.90 29.82 -32.00
C ALA A 68 -49.29 31.25 -32.19
N ALA A 69 -48.21 31.30 -33.00
CA ALA A 69 -47.57 32.41 -33.75
C ALA A 69 -46.68 33.43 -32.98
N ALA A 70 -45.36 33.53 -33.24
CA ALA A 70 -44.62 34.19 -34.36
C ALA A 70 -44.71 35.74 -34.30
N ALA A 71 -43.71 36.60 -34.54
CA ALA A 71 -42.27 36.57 -34.82
C ALA A 71 -41.72 38.03 -34.71
N LEU A 72 -40.38 38.19 -34.68
CA LEU A 72 -39.56 39.33 -35.15
C LEU A 72 -39.69 40.74 -34.51
N ALA A 73 -38.61 41.24 -33.90
CA ALA A 73 -37.70 42.25 -34.49
C ALA A 73 -36.88 43.05 -33.44
N ALA A 74 -35.55 43.02 -33.64
CA ALA A 74 -34.47 43.99 -33.34
C ALA A 74 -34.68 45.18 -32.38
N PHE A 75 -33.67 45.45 -31.52
CA PHE A 75 -32.90 46.71 -31.47
C PHE A 75 -31.85 46.65 -30.31
N SER A 76 -30.56 46.75 -30.63
CA SER A 76 -29.49 47.09 -29.67
C SER A 76 -29.42 48.62 -29.47
N PRO A 77 -28.87 49.11 -28.35
CA PRO A 77 -27.55 49.75 -28.46
C PRO A 77 -26.61 49.56 -27.25
N LEU A 78 -25.34 49.89 -27.51
CA LEU A 78 -24.18 49.92 -26.63
C LEU A 78 -24.34 50.91 -25.45
N LEU A 79 -23.77 50.56 -24.29
CA LEU A 79 -23.18 51.53 -23.37
C LEU A 79 -21.84 51.01 -22.84
N VAL A 80 -20.79 51.73 -23.23
CA VAL A 80 -19.44 51.74 -22.63
C VAL A 80 -19.52 52.50 -21.30
N ALA A 81 -18.99 51.93 -20.22
CA ALA A 81 -18.62 52.67 -19.02
C ALA A 81 -17.30 52.11 -18.46
N CYS A 82 -16.27 52.95 -18.41
CA CYS A 82 -15.01 52.72 -17.73
C CYS A 82 -15.13 53.28 -16.30
N GLY A 83 -14.69 52.53 -15.29
CA GLY A 83 -14.72 52.96 -13.89
C GLY A 83 -13.91 52.03 -13.00
N THR A 84 -12.72 52.49 -12.61
CA THR A 84 -11.80 51.88 -11.64
C THR A 84 -12.34 52.07 -10.21
N SER A 85 -12.28 51.02 -9.36
CA SER A 85 -11.80 51.08 -7.97
C SER A 85 -11.98 49.73 -7.24
N GLN A 86 -10.84 49.09 -6.97
CA GLN A 86 -10.44 48.40 -5.73
C GLN A 86 -11.53 48.13 -4.66
N SER A 87 -11.79 46.85 -4.37
CA SER A 87 -12.09 46.39 -3.00
C SER A 87 -11.85 44.90 -2.85
N ALA A 88 -11.00 44.58 -1.87
CA ALA A 88 -11.05 43.47 -0.93
C ALA A 88 -11.56 42.09 -1.40
N GLY A 89 -10.67 41.11 -1.26
CA GLY A 89 -10.95 39.93 -0.45
C GLY A 89 -12.08 39.04 -0.92
N SER A 90 -11.75 38.10 -1.79
CA SER A 90 -12.20 36.73 -1.60
C SER A 90 -11.05 35.82 -1.98
N SER A 91 -10.27 35.44 -0.97
CA SER A 91 -9.63 34.15 -0.94
C SER A 91 -10.75 33.10 -1.00
N ALA A 92 -11.26 32.84 -2.20
CA ALA A 92 -11.71 31.51 -2.51
C ALA A 92 -10.43 30.72 -2.75
N ALA A 93 -9.91 30.13 -1.68
CA ALA A 93 -9.15 28.90 -1.81
C ALA A 93 -10.14 27.85 -2.35
N GLU A 94 -10.43 27.92 -3.65
CA GLU A 94 -10.77 26.73 -4.39
C GLU A 94 -9.52 25.85 -4.27
N GLY A 95 -9.64 24.79 -3.49
CA GLY A 95 -8.70 23.68 -3.60
C GLY A 95 -8.75 23.23 -5.05
N ALA A 96 -7.81 23.71 -5.85
CA ALA A 96 -7.52 23.16 -7.15
C ALA A 96 -7.09 21.72 -6.88
N GLY A 97 -8.04 20.78 -6.97
CA GLY A 97 -7.68 19.39 -7.18
C GLY A 97 -6.77 19.41 -8.40
N ALA A 98 -5.55 18.88 -8.24
CA ALA A 98 -4.64 18.73 -9.36
C ALA A 98 -5.41 18.02 -10.48
N GLU A 99 -5.41 18.60 -11.68
CA GLU A 99 -6.02 17.95 -12.83
C GLU A 99 -5.26 16.66 -13.08
N VAL A 100 -5.98 15.53 -13.07
CA VAL A 100 -5.38 14.21 -13.29
C VAL A 100 -4.88 14.15 -14.74
N PRO A 101 -3.60 13.83 -14.98
CA PRO A 101 -3.05 13.69 -16.32
C PRO A 101 -3.80 12.63 -17.15
N LEU A 102 -3.68 12.75 -18.47
CA LEU A 102 -4.04 11.65 -19.35
C LEU A 102 -2.89 10.65 -19.35
N PHE A 103 -3.24 9.40 -19.10
CA PHE A 103 -2.35 8.24 -19.05
C PHE A 103 -2.71 7.27 -20.20
N ASP A 104 -1.73 6.57 -20.72
CA ASP A 104 -1.76 5.62 -21.82
C ASP A 104 -1.20 4.24 -21.41
N GLY A 105 -1.32 3.25 -22.29
CA GLY A 105 -0.77 1.91 -22.06
C GLY A 105 -1.60 1.02 -21.11
N PRO A 106 -1.05 -0.16 -20.73
CA PRO A 106 -1.80 -1.19 -20.02
C PRO A 106 -2.19 -0.81 -18.58
N TYR A 107 -1.45 0.11 -17.96
CA TYR A 107 -1.66 0.58 -16.58
C TYR A 107 -2.32 1.96 -16.48
N ALA A 108 -2.82 2.54 -17.59
CA ALA A 108 -3.36 3.89 -17.62
C ALA A 108 -4.43 4.17 -16.54
N ALA A 109 -5.30 3.20 -16.29
CA ALA A 109 -6.37 3.33 -15.30
C ALA A 109 -5.82 3.34 -13.86
N GLU A 110 -4.80 2.52 -13.61
CA GLU A 110 -4.08 2.43 -12.35
C GLU A 110 -3.29 3.73 -12.08
N PHE A 111 -2.53 4.23 -13.05
CA PHE A 111 -1.85 5.54 -12.93
C PHE A 111 -2.84 6.67 -12.62
N ALA A 112 -3.98 6.71 -13.31
CA ALA A 112 -5.02 7.71 -13.05
C ALA A 112 -5.58 7.62 -11.63
N ALA A 113 -5.85 6.40 -11.14
CA ALA A 113 -6.36 6.17 -9.80
C ALA A 113 -5.33 6.56 -8.73
N PHE A 114 -4.09 6.08 -8.89
CA PHE A 114 -2.99 6.35 -7.98
C PHE A 114 -2.64 7.84 -7.93
N TYR A 115 -2.66 8.54 -9.07
CA TYR A 115 -2.45 9.99 -9.10
C TYR A 115 -3.54 10.76 -8.36
N ALA A 116 -4.80 10.35 -8.51
CA ALA A 116 -5.93 10.98 -7.85
C ALA A 116 -5.91 10.78 -6.32
N ASP A 117 -5.49 9.61 -5.86
CA ASP A 117 -5.47 9.23 -4.44
C ASP A 117 -4.18 9.62 -3.72
N ALA A 118 -3.10 9.91 -4.44
CA ALA A 118 -1.79 10.23 -3.87
C ALA A 118 -1.83 11.51 -3.01
N GLU A 119 -1.56 11.33 -1.71
CA GLU A 119 -1.41 12.44 -0.77
C GLU A 119 0.00 13.08 -0.86
N SER A 120 0.99 12.31 -1.30
CA SER A 120 2.36 12.77 -1.50
C SER A 120 2.52 13.54 -2.83
N GLU A 121 3.04 14.77 -2.77
CA GLU A 121 3.39 15.54 -3.98
C GLU A 121 4.50 14.85 -4.77
N PHE A 122 5.48 14.28 -4.06
CA PHE A 122 6.53 13.47 -4.66
C PHE A 122 5.92 12.30 -5.44
N ALA A 123 4.99 11.56 -4.84
CA ALA A 123 4.35 10.43 -5.52
C ALA A 123 3.60 10.86 -6.78
N ARG A 124 2.87 11.98 -6.74
CA ARG A 124 2.20 12.52 -7.93
C ARG A 124 3.17 12.89 -9.05
N GLN A 125 4.33 13.43 -8.71
CA GLN A 125 5.35 13.79 -9.70
C GLN A 125 6.01 12.54 -10.29
N ALA A 126 6.35 11.57 -9.45
CA ALA A 126 7.06 10.35 -9.83
C ALA A 126 6.25 9.37 -10.70
N ILE A 127 4.92 9.55 -10.79
CA ILE A 127 4.08 8.69 -11.64
C ILE A 127 3.47 9.46 -12.82
N ALA A 128 3.79 10.75 -12.97
CA ALA A 128 3.13 11.63 -13.93
C ALA A 128 3.48 11.32 -15.40
N ASP A 129 4.58 10.63 -15.65
CA ASP A 129 5.10 10.26 -16.97
C ASP A 129 5.05 8.74 -17.24
N GLU A 130 4.36 7.99 -16.38
CA GLU A 130 4.06 6.55 -16.56
C GLU A 130 5.27 5.61 -16.45
N GLU A 131 6.42 6.15 -16.07
CA GLU A 131 7.66 5.40 -15.88
C GLU A 131 8.21 5.72 -14.49
N ILE A 132 8.33 4.72 -13.63
CA ILE A 132 8.94 4.89 -12.31
C ILE A 132 10.43 4.58 -12.45
N ALA A 133 11.26 5.61 -12.41
CA ALA A 133 12.71 5.46 -12.51
C ALA A 133 13.31 4.89 -11.22
N ASP A 134 14.45 4.19 -11.34
CA ASP A 134 15.21 3.68 -10.18
C ASP A 134 15.50 4.77 -9.13
N ALA A 135 15.74 6.00 -9.59
CA ALA A 135 16.00 7.14 -8.72
C ALA A 135 14.76 7.56 -7.91
N GLU A 136 13.57 7.47 -8.51
CA GLU A 136 12.31 7.78 -7.84
C GLU A 136 11.95 6.68 -6.85
N TYR A 137 12.14 5.40 -7.21
CA TYR A 137 11.97 4.30 -6.28
C TYR A 137 12.94 4.42 -5.08
N ALA A 138 14.21 4.74 -5.33
CA ALA A 138 15.19 4.95 -4.26
C ALA A 138 14.84 6.16 -3.37
N GLU A 139 14.34 7.25 -3.94
CA GLU A 139 13.88 8.41 -3.16
C GLU A 139 12.64 8.05 -2.30
N MET A 140 11.69 7.29 -2.85
CA MET A 140 10.54 6.77 -2.11
C MET A 140 10.98 5.91 -0.92
N GLU A 141 11.91 4.97 -1.14
CA GLU A 141 12.42 4.10 -0.09
C GLU A 141 13.10 4.89 1.03
N GLU A 142 13.91 5.90 0.68
CA GLU A 142 14.58 6.74 1.68
C GLU A 142 13.60 7.59 2.49
N LYS A 143 12.54 8.12 1.86
CA LYS A 143 11.46 8.81 2.60
C LYS A 143 10.75 7.85 3.55
N PHE A 144 10.47 6.63 3.11
CA PHE A 144 9.81 5.62 3.93
C PHE A 144 10.66 5.25 5.14
N ARG A 145 11.94 4.95 4.91
CA ARG A 145 12.94 4.69 5.96
C ARG A 145 13.01 5.83 6.95
N THR A 146 13.14 7.07 6.47
CA THR A 146 13.24 8.27 7.32
C THR A 146 12.01 8.43 8.21
N CYS A 147 10.81 8.18 7.68
CA CYS A 147 9.57 8.26 8.44
C CYS A 147 9.53 7.21 9.55
N LEU A 148 9.83 5.95 9.22
CA LEU A 148 9.82 4.85 10.19
C LEU A 148 10.88 5.05 11.29
N ASP A 149 12.09 5.47 10.92
CA ASP A 149 13.17 5.77 11.87
C ASP A 149 12.77 6.90 12.84
N GLY A 150 12.00 7.89 12.35
CA GLY A 150 11.44 8.97 13.18
C GLY A 150 10.51 8.48 14.29
N GLU A 151 9.82 7.37 14.05
CA GLU A 151 8.91 6.71 15.00
C GLU A 151 9.60 5.57 15.79
N GLY A 152 10.91 5.37 15.57
CA GLY A 152 11.69 4.32 16.21
C GLY A 152 11.39 2.92 15.67
N VAL A 153 10.82 2.82 14.46
CA VAL A 153 10.60 1.57 13.74
C VAL A 153 11.78 1.32 12.80
N THR A 154 12.43 0.17 12.95
CA THR A 154 13.52 -0.25 12.05
C THR A 154 12.95 -0.88 10.78
N PHE A 155 13.47 -0.45 9.63
CA PHE A 155 13.11 -0.91 8.28
C PHE A 155 14.32 -1.54 7.59
N SER A 156 14.19 -2.79 7.13
CA SER A 156 15.28 -3.55 6.48
C SER A 156 15.48 -3.22 5.00
N GLY A 157 14.56 -2.48 4.38
CA GLY A 157 14.47 -2.34 2.92
C GLY A 157 13.28 -3.11 2.36
N PHE A 158 12.94 -2.81 1.10
CA PHE A 158 11.97 -3.58 0.34
C PHE A 158 12.66 -4.81 -0.29
N GLU A 159 11.96 -5.93 -0.28
CA GLU A 159 12.29 -7.11 -1.05
C GLU A 159 11.86 -6.92 -2.52
N PRO A 160 12.33 -7.77 -3.47
CA PRO A 160 12.00 -7.61 -4.89
C PRO A 160 10.50 -7.67 -5.23
N ASP A 161 9.68 -8.28 -4.37
CA ASP A 161 8.23 -8.34 -4.49
C ASP A 161 7.51 -7.13 -3.85
N GLY A 162 8.27 -6.16 -3.35
CA GLY A 162 7.75 -5.00 -2.62
C GLY A 162 7.38 -5.28 -1.17
N SER A 163 7.56 -6.52 -0.68
CA SER A 163 7.35 -6.84 0.72
C SER A 163 8.46 -6.27 1.59
N TYR A 164 8.20 -6.13 2.88
CA TYR A 164 9.22 -5.69 3.82
C TYR A 164 8.89 -6.13 5.24
N GLU A 165 9.91 -6.01 6.08
CA GLU A 165 9.81 -6.25 7.50
C GLU A 165 9.98 -4.94 8.28
N ALA A 166 9.10 -4.74 9.26
CA ALA A 166 9.16 -3.62 10.18
C ALA A 166 9.28 -4.14 11.63
N SER A 167 10.10 -3.48 12.43
CA SER A 167 10.18 -3.80 13.86
C SER A 167 8.90 -3.36 14.59
N HIS A 168 8.69 -3.91 15.78
CA HIS A 168 7.70 -3.35 16.71
C HIS A 168 8.07 -1.92 17.11
N LEU A 169 7.09 -1.16 17.60
CA LEU A 169 7.34 0.15 18.21
C LEU A 169 8.21 0.01 19.48
N PRO A 170 8.97 1.05 19.86
CA PRO A 170 9.82 1.02 21.05
C PRO A 170 9.07 0.73 22.37
N ASP A 171 7.79 1.07 22.43
CA ASP A 171 6.90 0.80 23.58
C ASP A 171 6.25 -0.59 23.54
N GLY A 172 6.54 -1.39 22.49
CA GLY A 172 5.98 -2.72 22.26
C GLY A 172 4.61 -2.71 21.57
N GLY A 173 4.15 -1.55 21.09
CA GLY A 173 2.94 -1.42 20.28
C GLY A 173 3.05 -2.04 18.89
N ASP A 174 1.89 -2.22 18.27
CA ASP A 174 1.76 -2.63 16.87
C ASP A 174 2.13 -1.44 15.95
N PRO A 175 3.14 -1.58 15.07
CA PRO A 175 3.59 -0.49 14.19
C PRO A 175 2.62 -0.21 13.04
N TYR A 176 1.55 -0.99 12.86
CA TYR A 176 0.70 -0.95 11.66
C TYR A 176 0.22 0.45 11.25
N GLU A 177 -0.33 1.26 12.17
CA GLU A 177 -0.82 2.60 11.82
C GLU A 177 0.32 3.56 11.47
N VAL A 178 1.47 3.46 12.16
CA VAL A 178 2.68 4.22 11.84
C VAL A 178 3.16 3.88 10.44
N VAL A 179 3.24 2.58 10.14
CA VAL A 179 3.63 2.08 8.82
C VAL A 179 2.71 2.63 7.74
N LYS A 180 1.38 2.58 7.92
CA LYS A 180 0.42 3.11 6.93
C LYS A 180 0.54 4.61 6.71
N VAL A 181 0.88 5.38 7.73
CA VAL A 181 1.15 6.81 7.58
C VAL A 181 2.43 6.99 6.77
N CYS A 182 3.50 6.30 7.13
CA CYS A 182 4.77 6.39 6.43
C CYS A 182 4.68 5.94 4.98
N GLU A 183 3.91 4.90 4.66
CA GLU A 183 3.69 4.45 3.28
C GLU A 183 3.06 5.55 2.43
N ARG A 184 2.05 6.22 2.96
CA ARG A 184 1.32 7.29 2.27
C ARG A 184 2.14 8.56 2.08
N GLU A 185 2.90 8.96 3.11
CA GLU A 185 3.73 10.16 3.05
C GLU A 185 4.95 9.98 2.15
N SER A 186 5.59 8.81 2.21
CA SER A 186 6.73 8.47 1.35
C SER A 186 6.33 8.23 -0.11
N GLY A 187 5.06 7.89 -0.36
CA GLY A 187 4.59 7.43 -1.66
C GLY A 187 4.85 5.94 -1.89
N ALA A 188 5.20 5.16 -0.86
CA ALA A 188 5.42 3.73 -1.01
C ALA A 188 4.15 2.99 -1.41
N ASP A 189 2.97 3.41 -0.92
CA ASP A 189 1.66 2.87 -1.34
C ASP A 189 1.28 3.26 -2.77
N THR A 190 2.04 4.15 -3.39
CA THR A 190 1.79 4.70 -4.72
C THR A 190 2.90 4.31 -5.70
N VAL A 191 4.06 4.98 -5.62
CA VAL A 191 5.26 4.74 -6.43
C VAL A 191 5.76 3.31 -6.24
N GLY A 192 5.93 2.86 -4.99
CA GLY A 192 6.39 1.50 -4.72
C GLY A 192 5.43 0.46 -5.29
N ALA A 193 4.15 0.58 -4.95
CA ALA A 193 3.14 -0.37 -5.42
C ALA A 193 3.02 -0.43 -6.96
N LEU A 194 3.04 0.71 -7.68
CA LEU A 194 3.03 0.70 -9.15
C LEU A 194 4.29 0.07 -9.73
N HIS A 195 5.46 0.38 -9.19
CA HIS A 195 6.73 -0.21 -9.61
C HIS A 195 6.70 -1.74 -9.49
N ASP A 196 6.26 -2.25 -8.35
CA ASP A 196 6.31 -3.69 -8.05
C ASP A 196 5.28 -4.48 -8.87
N ILE A 197 4.05 -3.95 -9.05
CA ILE A 197 3.04 -4.61 -9.90
C ILE A 197 3.43 -4.58 -11.39
N MET A 198 4.07 -3.51 -11.86
CA MET A 198 4.51 -3.41 -13.25
C MET A 198 5.69 -4.33 -13.54
N ALA A 199 6.60 -4.51 -12.58
CA ALA A 199 7.71 -5.44 -12.69
C ALA A 199 7.24 -6.90 -12.79
N SER A 200 6.28 -7.29 -11.94
CA SER A 200 5.75 -8.66 -11.88
C SER A 200 4.70 -8.96 -12.97
N ASN A 201 4.01 -7.95 -13.51
CA ASN A 201 2.94 -8.09 -14.49
C ASN A 201 2.96 -6.98 -15.57
N PRO A 202 4.01 -6.86 -16.41
CA PRO A 202 4.19 -5.71 -17.30
C PRO A 202 3.09 -5.52 -18.36
N ALA A 203 2.29 -6.54 -18.64
CA ALA A 203 1.19 -6.49 -19.59
C ALA A 203 -0.18 -6.22 -18.93
N ASN A 204 -0.23 -5.96 -17.61
CA ASN A 204 -1.44 -5.83 -16.81
C ASN A 204 -2.44 -6.98 -17.08
N LEU A 205 -1.95 -8.22 -17.04
CA LEU A 205 -2.78 -9.42 -17.18
C LEU A 205 -3.69 -9.57 -15.95
N ASP A 206 -4.80 -10.29 -16.13
CA ASP A 206 -5.73 -10.57 -15.04
C ASP A 206 -5.03 -11.36 -13.91
N VAL A 207 -4.84 -10.69 -12.76
CA VAL A 207 -4.07 -11.23 -11.62
C VAL A 207 -4.61 -12.58 -11.15
N PRO A 208 -5.94 -12.77 -10.94
CA PRO A 208 -6.48 -14.09 -10.60
C PRO A 208 -6.13 -15.19 -11.59
N THR A 209 -6.15 -14.89 -12.89
CA THR A 209 -5.77 -15.83 -13.95
C THR A 209 -4.31 -16.24 -13.84
N ILE A 210 -3.37 -15.28 -13.80
CA ILE A 210 -1.94 -15.60 -13.77
C ILE A 210 -1.52 -16.27 -12.45
N MET A 211 -2.17 -15.93 -11.33
CA MET A 211 -1.95 -16.60 -10.05
C MET A 211 -2.42 -18.06 -10.09
N ALA A 212 -3.62 -18.32 -10.63
CA ALA A 212 -4.14 -19.68 -10.78
C ALA A 212 -3.22 -20.51 -11.69
N GLU A 213 -2.79 -19.96 -12.83
CA GLU A 213 -1.86 -20.62 -13.75
C GLU A 213 -0.51 -20.94 -13.09
N CYS A 214 0.05 -20.01 -12.31
CA CYS A 214 1.30 -20.25 -11.58
C CYS A 214 1.14 -21.39 -10.57
N LEU A 215 0.07 -21.38 -9.76
CA LEU A 215 -0.18 -22.44 -8.77
C LEU A 215 -0.38 -23.82 -9.43
N VAL A 216 -1.07 -23.87 -10.58
CA VAL A 216 -1.19 -25.09 -11.39
C VAL A 216 0.19 -25.54 -11.88
N GLY A 217 1.01 -24.61 -12.38
CA GLY A 217 2.38 -24.89 -12.83
C GLY A 217 3.28 -25.42 -11.72
N LYS A 218 3.10 -24.98 -10.48
CA LYS A 218 3.79 -25.50 -9.29
C LYS A 218 3.27 -26.88 -8.83
N GLY A 219 2.12 -27.32 -9.34
CA GLY A 219 1.52 -28.62 -9.00
C GLY A 219 0.85 -28.67 -7.62
N VAL A 220 0.63 -27.52 -6.98
CA VAL A 220 0.06 -27.42 -5.62
C VAL A 220 -1.47 -27.33 -5.58
N VAL A 221 -2.08 -27.22 -6.75
CA VAL A 221 -3.53 -27.23 -6.99
C VAL A 221 -3.85 -28.14 -8.19
N PRO A 222 -5.11 -28.61 -8.34
CA PRO A 222 -5.50 -29.44 -9.48
C PRO A 222 -5.30 -28.73 -10.83
N ALA A 223 -5.05 -29.48 -11.91
CA ALA A 223 -4.86 -28.91 -13.26
C ALA A 223 -6.07 -28.15 -13.83
N ALA A 224 -7.25 -28.31 -13.22
CA ALA A 224 -8.47 -27.59 -13.59
C ALA A 224 -8.72 -26.33 -12.73
N TYR A 225 -7.80 -25.98 -11.82
CA TYR A 225 -7.90 -24.81 -10.97
C TYR A 225 -7.91 -23.53 -11.81
N SER A 226 -8.83 -22.62 -11.50
CA SER A 226 -9.15 -21.44 -12.31
C SER A 226 -8.99 -20.13 -11.54
N ALA A 227 -9.11 -19.00 -12.25
CA ALA A 227 -9.17 -17.67 -11.66
C ALA A 227 -10.28 -17.55 -10.59
N ASP A 228 -11.46 -18.11 -10.87
CA ASP A 228 -12.59 -18.10 -9.92
C ASP A 228 -12.30 -18.91 -8.65
N ASP A 229 -11.59 -20.03 -8.79
CA ASP A 229 -11.15 -20.81 -7.64
C ASP A 229 -10.12 -20.03 -6.82
N TYR A 230 -9.20 -19.33 -7.47
CA TYR A 230 -8.23 -18.45 -6.81
C TYR A 230 -8.91 -17.32 -6.03
N VAL A 231 -9.90 -16.64 -6.61
CA VAL A 231 -10.69 -15.60 -5.92
C VAL A 231 -11.41 -16.19 -4.72
N THR A 232 -12.11 -17.32 -4.91
CA THR A 232 -12.83 -18.02 -3.84
C THR A 232 -11.90 -18.40 -2.69
N ASP A 233 -10.71 -18.91 -3.01
CA ASP A 233 -9.74 -19.31 -2.02
C ASP A 233 -9.06 -18.13 -1.31
N THR A 234 -8.88 -17.01 -2.02
CA THR A 234 -8.37 -15.75 -1.44
C THR A 234 -9.31 -15.22 -0.35
N GLU A 235 -10.62 -15.26 -0.61
CA GLU A 235 -11.66 -14.90 0.38
C GLU A 235 -11.84 -15.97 1.47
N GLY A 236 -11.43 -17.20 1.18
CA GLY A 236 -11.58 -18.37 2.04
C GLY A 236 -10.26 -18.83 2.64
N ARG A 237 -9.75 -19.97 2.15
CA ARG A 237 -8.65 -20.71 2.79
C ARG A 237 -7.33 -19.95 2.85
N PHE A 238 -7.05 -19.03 1.93
CA PHE A 238 -5.81 -18.25 1.93
C PHE A 238 -5.81 -17.10 2.93
N SER A 239 -6.96 -16.77 3.53
CA SER A 239 -7.04 -15.76 4.59
C SER A 239 -6.31 -16.18 5.88
N ASP A 240 -6.07 -17.48 6.07
CA ASP A 240 -5.27 -18.04 7.16
C ASP A 240 -4.07 -18.82 6.60
N LEU A 241 -3.01 -18.09 6.23
CA LEU A 241 -1.77 -18.66 5.70
C LEU A 241 -1.12 -19.68 6.65
N ALA A 242 -1.34 -19.56 7.97
CA ALA A 242 -0.79 -20.48 8.96
C ALA A 242 -1.46 -21.86 8.90
N ALA A 243 -2.73 -21.92 8.48
CA ALA A 243 -3.47 -23.17 8.29
C ALA A 243 -3.12 -23.91 6.99
N LEU A 244 -2.44 -23.26 6.04
CA LEU A 244 -2.03 -23.87 4.78
C LEU A 244 -0.89 -24.89 4.96
N THR A 245 -0.80 -25.84 4.04
CA THR A 245 0.39 -26.69 3.93
C THR A 245 1.60 -25.83 3.57
N THR A 246 2.79 -26.23 4.02
CA THR A 246 4.03 -25.54 3.68
C THR A 246 4.21 -25.40 2.17
N GLU A 247 4.00 -26.49 1.41
CA GLU A 247 4.13 -26.50 -0.05
C GLU A 247 3.23 -25.47 -0.74
N LEU A 248 1.97 -25.36 -0.32
CA LEU A 248 1.04 -24.39 -0.88
C LEU A 248 1.37 -22.96 -0.47
N ARG A 249 1.79 -22.75 0.79
CA ARG A 249 2.20 -21.44 1.28
C ARG A 249 3.43 -20.94 0.52
N ASP A 250 4.43 -21.79 0.33
CA ASP A 250 5.65 -21.47 -0.40
C ASP A 250 5.33 -21.18 -1.87
N ALA A 251 4.44 -21.96 -2.49
CA ALA A 251 3.99 -21.70 -3.85
C ALA A 251 3.20 -20.39 -3.98
N LEU A 252 2.35 -20.04 -2.99
CA LEU A 252 1.67 -18.74 -2.96
C LEU A 252 2.65 -17.58 -2.89
N MET A 253 3.67 -17.67 -2.03
CA MET A 253 4.73 -16.65 -1.95
C MET A 253 5.46 -16.54 -3.28
N THR A 254 5.98 -17.65 -3.81
CA THR A 254 6.70 -17.64 -5.09
C THR A 254 5.85 -17.12 -6.26
N CYS A 255 4.55 -17.47 -6.30
CA CYS A 255 3.65 -16.98 -7.35
C CYS A 255 3.23 -15.53 -7.11
N SER A 256 3.23 -15.02 -5.88
CA SER A 256 3.00 -13.61 -5.58
C SER A 256 4.18 -12.76 -6.05
N ASP A 257 5.40 -13.26 -5.87
CA ASP A 257 6.64 -12.56 -6.24
C ASP A 257 6.79 -12.51 -7.78
N ASP A 258 6.57 -13.65 -8.44
CA ASP A 258 6.77 -13.79 -9.89
C ASP A 258 5.75 -14.78 -10.50
N PRO A 259 4.49 -14.36 -10.68
CA PRO A 259 3.44 -15.22 -11.24
C PRO A 259 3.73 -15.63 -12.69
N LEU A 260 4.56 -14.84 -13.40
CA LEU A 260 4.86 -15.00 -14.82
C LEU A 260 6.22 -15.64 -15.09
N GLY A 261 7.06 -15.84 -14.07
CA GLY A 261 8.41 -16.40 -14.21
C GLY A 261 9.40 -15.46 -14.92
N LEU A 262 9.21 -14.15 -14.83
CA LEU A 262 10.01 -13.13 -15.51
C LEU A 262 11.36 -12.86 -14.86
N ALA A 263 11.50 -13.07 -13.55
CA ALA A 263 12.71 -12.76 -12.80
C ALA A 263 13.86 -13.77 -13.03
N GLY A 264 13.57 -14.91 -13.66
CA GLY A 264 14.54 -15.97 -13.96
C GLY A 264 14.86 -16.83 -12.75
N GLY A 265 14.40 -18.09 -12.78
CA GLY A 265 14.71 -19.12 -11.78
C GLY A 265 16.01 -19.89 -12.04
#